data_AF-A0A1I6ZU35-F1
#
_entry.id   AF-A0A1I6ZU35-F1
#
_cell.length_a   1.000
_cell.length_b   1.000
_cell.length_c   1.000
_cell.angle_alpha   90.00
_cell.angle_beta   90.00
_cell.angle_gamma   90.00
#
_symmetry.space_group_name_H-M   'P 1'
#
loop_
_entity.id
_entity.type
_entity.pdbx_description
1 polymer ?
#
loop_
_entity_poly.entity_id
_entity_poly.type
_entity_poly.pdbx_seq_one_letter_code
_entity_poly.pdbx_strand_id
1 'polypeptide(L)' 'MELVASFLLILSIYFLGCLALVQEVVRPNRQLIIEGETKKKQWTTNYPKILSLSFAISLLTTLIAYYLFLS' A
#
# COMPACT_ATOMS: atom_id res chain seq x y z
N MET A 1 15.11 16.47 13.40
CA MET A 1 15.02 15.03 13.76
C MET A 1 13.60 14.67 14.19
N GLU A 2 12.98 15.45 15.08
CA GLU A 2 11.60 15.27 15.55
C GLU A 2 10.53 15.34 14.45
N LEU A 3 10.69 16.26 13.48
CA LEU A 3 9.76 16.42 12.35
C LEU A 3 9.71 15.18 11.44
N VAL A 4 10.85 14.52 11.23
CA VAL A 4 10.92 13.29 10.42
C VAL A 4 10.32 12.12 11.20
N ALA A 5 10.56 12.04 12.51
CA ALA A 5 10.00 10.99 13.36
C ALA A 5 8.47 11.06 13.43
N SER A 6 7.91 12.27 13.64
CA SER A 6 6.46 12.51 13.63
C SER A 6 5.84 12.22 12.26
N PHE A 7 6.52 12.60 11.16
CA PHE A 7 6.08 12.26 9.81
C PHE A 7 6.00 10.75 9.59
N LEU A 8 7.06 10.01 9.96
CA LEU A 8 7.09 8.56 9.81
C LEU A 8 6.02 7.87 10.69
N LEU A 9 5.77 8.40 11.89
CA LEU A 9 4.73 7.89 12.78
C LEU A 9 3.34 8.04 12.15
N ILE A 10 2.99 9.24 11.66
CA ILE A 10 1.70 9.49 11.01
C ILE A 10 1.57 8.66 9.72
N LEU A 11 2.63 8.63 8.90
CA LEU A 11 2.67 7.82 7.68
C LEU A 11 2.39 6.34 7.98
N SER A 12 2.98 5.81 9.05
CA SER A 12 2.80 4.41 9.45
C SER A 12 1.36 4.12 9.90
N ILE A 13 0.76 5.03 10.69
CA ILE A 13 -0.63 4.90 11.14
C ILE A 13 -1.59 4.95 9.94
N TYR A 14 -1.42 5.93 9.05
CA TYR A 14 -2.23 6.07 7.85
C TYR A 14 -2.03 4.89 6.89
N PHE A 15 -0.79 4.38 6.76
CA PHE A 15 -0.50 3.22 5.96
C PHE A 15 -1.23 1.98 6.45
N LEU A 16 -1.21 1.71 7.76
CA LEU A 16 -1.92 0.58 8.36
C LEU A 16 -3.44 0.69 8.16
N GLY A 17 -4.00 1.88 8.36
CA GLY A 17 -5.43 2.12 8.11
C GLY A 17 -5.81 1.95 6.63
N CYS A 18 -5.03 2.55 5.73
CA CYS A 18 -5.23 2.42 4.28
C CYS A 18 -5.09 0.97 3.83
N LEU A 19 -4.14 0.22 4.39
CA LEU A 19 -3.94 -1.19 4.06
C LEU A 19 -5.16 -2.04 4.42
N ALA A 20 -5.79 -1.81 5.57
CA ALA A 20 -7.03 -2.48 5.93
C ALA A 20 -8.17 -2.17 4.93
N LEU A 21 -8.38 -0.89 4.61
CA LEU A 21 -9.42 -0.46 3.67
C LEU A 21 -9.18 -0.97 2.24
N VAL A 22 -7.95 -0.87 1.74
CA VAL A 22 -7.59 -1.32 0.39
C VAL A 22 -7.71 -2.84 0.28
N GLN A 23 -7.36 -3.60 1.33
CA GLN A 23 -7.57 -5.05 1.35
C GLN A 23 -9.05 -5.42 1.30
N GLU A 24 -9.93 -4.66 1.94
CA GLU A 24 -11.38 -4.87 1.88
C GLU A 24 -11.95 -4.62 0.47
N VAL A 25 -11.49 -3.56 -0.18
CA VAL A 25 -11.96 -3.13 -1.52
C VAL A 25 -11.36 -3.97 -2.65
N VAL A 26 -10.03 -4.10 -2.69
CA VAL A 26 -9.32 -4.76 -3.80
C VAL A 26 -9.36 -6.27 -3.67
N ARG A 27 -9.36 -6.78 -2.43
CA ARG A 27 -9.27 -8.19 -2.03
C ARG A 27 -8.03 -8.92 -2.57
N PRO A 28 -7.34 -9.73 -1.75
CA PRO A 28 -6.25 -10.54 -2.25
C PRO A 28 -6.79 -11.61 -3.20
N ASN A 29 -6.32 -11.59 -4.46
CA ASN A 29 -6.66 -12.60 -5.46
C ASN A 29 -5.43 -13.45 -5.77
N ARG A 30 -5.61 -14.77 -5.78
CA ARG A 30 -4.60 -15.75 -6.17
C ARG A 30 -4.92 -16.23 -7.58
N GLN A 31 -4.11 -15.81 -8.54
CA GLN A 31 -4.26 -16.25 -9.93
C GLN A 31 -3.17 -17.27 -10.25
N LEU A 32 -3.57 -18.38 -10.87
CA LEU A 32 -2.65 -19.36 -11.41
C LEU A 32 -2.31 -18.94 -12.84
N ILE A 33 -1.12 -18.40 -13.06
CA ILE A 33 -0.65 -18.09 -14.40
C ILE A 33 -0.01 -19.36 -14.97
N ILE A 34 -0.53 -19.81 -16.11
CA ILE A 34 0.05 -20.90 -16.91
C ILE A 34 0.72 -20.23 -18.11
N GLU A 35 2.02 -19.99 -18.02
CA GLU A 35 2.81 -19.53 -19.18
C GLU A 35 3.00 -20.69 -20.17
N GLY A 36 2.76 -20.41 -21.45
CA GLY A 36 2.93 -21.38 -22.53
C GLY A 36 4.40 -21.78 -22.77
N GLU A 37 4.58 -22.97 -23.32
CA GLU A 37 5.84 -23.66 -23.68
C GLU A 37 6.73 -24.22 -22.55
N THR A 38 6.77 -23.61 -21.36
CA THR A 38 7.40 -24.26 -20.19
C THR A 38 6.40 -24.37 -19.06
N LYS A 39 6.06 -25.60 -18.65
CA LYS A 39 5.05 -25.94 -17.62
C LYS A 39 5.38 -25.40 -16.21
N LYS A 40 5.60 -24.10 -16.05
CA LYS A 40 5.74 -23.43 -14.76
C LYS A 40 4.39 -22.87 -14.37
N LYS A 41 3.74 -23.54 -13.43
CA LYS A 41 2.56 -22.99 -12.74
C LYS A 41 3.05 -22.02 -11.68
N GLN A 42 2.93 -20.71 -11.92
CA GLN A 42 3.27 -19.70 -10.92
C GLN A 42 2.00 -19.13 -10.31
N TRP A 43 1.87 -19.30 -9.00
CA TRP A 43 0.84 -18.65 -8.21
C TRP A 43 1.23 -17.19 -8.04
N THR A 44 0.52 -16.28 -8.70
CA THR A 44 0.70 -14.84 -8.51
C THR A 44 -0.38 -14.31 -7.58
N THR A 45 0.01 -13.32 -6.78
CA THR A 45 -0.90 -12.60 -5.91
C THR A 45 -0.82 -11.12 -6.21
N ASN A 46 -1.93 -10.40 -6.05
CA ASN A 46 -1.99 -8.95 -6.16
C ASN A 46 -1.51 -8.21 -4.90
N TYR A 47 -0.88 -8.90 -3.92
CA TYR A 47 -0.35 -8.28 -2.70
C TYR A 47 0.58 -7.09 -2.98
N PRO A 48 1.54 -7.15 -3.94
CA PRO A 48 2.39 -6.00 -4.24
C PRO A 48 1.60 -4.78 -4.70
N LYS A 49 0.50 -5.00 -5.44
CA LYS A 49 -0.40 -3.93 -5.92
C LYS A 49 -1.21 -3.32 -4.78
N ILE A 50 -1.69 -4.15 -3.84
CA ILE A 50 -2.39 -3.67 -2.63
C ILE A 50 -1.42 -2.84 -1.78
N LEU A 51 -0.19 -3.32 -1.58
CA LEU A 51 0.82 -2.65 -0.79
C LEU A 51 1.20 -1.28 -1.38
N SER A 52 1.47 -1.23 -2.69
CA SER A 52 1.85 0.01 -3.37
C SER A 52 0.71 1.03 -3.40
N LEU A 53 -0.53 0.58 -3.64
CA LEU A 53 -1.70 1.46 -3.60
C LEU A 53 -1.93 2.04 -2.20
N SER A 54 -1.85 1.20 -1.17
CA SER A 54 -2.00 1.63 0.23
C SER A 54 -0.94 2.65 0.61
N PHE A 55 0.32 2.40 0.21
CA PHE A 55 1.43 3.31 0.46
C PHE A 55 1.28 4.65 -0.26
N ALA A 56 0.84 4.63 -1.53
CA ALA A 56 0.59 5.85 -2.28
C ALA A 56 -0.50 6.72 -1.63
N ILE A 57 -1.61 6.11 -1.21
CA ILE A 57 -2.70 6.82 -0.54
C ILE A 57 -2.24 7.38 0.81
N SER A 58 -1.53 6.59 1.61
CA SER A 58 -1.04 7.05 2.92
C SER A 58 0.00 8.16 2.80
N LEU A 59 0.88 8.10 1.80
CA LEU A 59 1.87 9.15 1.55
C LEU A 59 1.18 10.46 1.18
N LEU A 60 0.23 10.42 0.25
CA LEU A 60 -0.48 11.59 -0.25
C LEU A 60 -1.32 12.26 0.86
N THR A 61 -2.02 11.46 1.66
CA THR A 61 -2.79 11.96 2.82
C THR A 61 -1.88 12.53 3.91
N THR A 62 -0.74 11.91 4.18
CA THR A 62 0.24 12.44 5.16
C THR A 62 0.83 13.77 4.68
N LEU A 63 1.16 13.88 3.39
CA LEU A 63 1.64 15.13 2.79
C LEU A 63 0.60 16.24 2.86
N ILE A 64 -0.67 15.94 2.57
CA ILE A 64 -1.77 16.90 2.70
C ILE A 64 -1.92 17.34 4.16
N ALA A 65 -1.92 16.41 5.11
CA ALA A 65 -2.02 16.74 6.53
C ALA A 65 -0.88 17.65 6.97
N TYR A 66 0.36 17.32 6.59
CA TYR A 66 1.51 18.17 6.87
C TYR A 66 1.38 19.55 6.24
N TYR A 67 0.96 19.62 4.97
CA TYR A 67 0.73 20.89 4.31
C TYR A 67 -0.32 21.74 5.02
N LEU A 68 -1.42 21.15 5.50
CA LEU A 68 -2.50 21.86 6.18
C LEU A 68 -2.16 22.28 7.62
N PHE A 69 -1.35 21.49 8.34
CA PHE A 69 -1.01 21.77 9.74
C PHE A 69 0.28 22.57 9.95
N LEU A 70 1.22 22.54 8.98
CA LEU A 70 2.45 23.35 9.01
C LEU A 70 2.38 24.63 8.17
N SER A 71 1.33 24.81 7.36
CA SER A 71 0.99 26.10 6.74
C SER A 71 0.31 27.03 7.74
#